data_AF-A0AA95FTX1-F1
#
_entry.id   AF-A0AA95FTX1-F1
#
_cell.length_a   1.000
_cell.length_b   1.000
_cell.length_c   1.000
_cell.angle_alpha   90.00
_cell.angle_beta   90.00
_cell.angle_gamma   90.00
#
_symmetry.space_group_name_H-M   'P 1'
#
loop_
_entity.id
_entity.type
_entity.pdbx_description
1 polymer ?
#
loop_
_entity_poly.entity_id
_entity_poly.type
_entity_poly.pdbx_seq_one_letter_code
_entity_poly.pdbx_strand_id
1 'polypeptide(L)'
;MTAFKVDLDELDHVVSSLETFSTALAARLTDLQSTVDALQQDWLGEAAEAQALAQARLAKGGREIHAAVLELHQAARQAHASYSAAVRANSSTWKQLR
;
A
#
# COMPACT_ATOMS: atom_id res chain seq x y z
N MET A 1 -6.03 20.81 -24.95
CA MET A 1 -5.70 20.66 -23.52
C MET A 1 -6.00 19.22 -23.14
N THR A 2 -4.99 18.39 -23.00
CA THR A 2 -5.14 17.02 -22.52
C THR A 2 -5.50 17.07 -21.05
N ALA A 3 -6.76 16.76 -20.72
CA ALA A 3 -7.17 16.68 -19.33
C ALA A 3 -6.45 15.47 -18.71
N PHE A 4 -5.58 15.71 -17.72
CA PHE A 4 -5.13 14.65 -16.82
C PHE A 4 -6.35 14.16 -16.05
N LYS A 5 -6.94 13.05 -16.50
CA LYS A 5 -8.01 12.36 -15.79
C LYS A 5 -7.34 11.22 -15.04
N VAL A 6 -7.31 11.32 -13.72
CA VAL A 6 -6.98 10.17 -12.86
C VAL A 6 -8.11 9.16 -13.00
N ASP A 7 -7.80 7.97 -13.47
CA ASP A 7 -8.71 6.82 -13.47
C ASP A 7 -8.77 6.26 -12.05
N LEU A 8 -9.89 6.50 -11.37
CA LEU A 8 -10.08 6.01 -10.00
C LEU A 8 -10.33 4.51 -9.95
N ASP A 9 -10.88 3.92 -11.01
CA ASP A 9 -11.13 2.49 -11.05
C ASP A 9 -9.81 1.73 -11.18
N GLU A 10 -8.88 2.24 -12.01
CA GLU A 10 -7.52 1.70 -12.12
C GLU A 10 -6.74 1.87 -10.80
N LEU A 11 -6.87 3.02 -10.14
CA LEU A 11 -6.24 3.27 -8.84
C LEU A 11 -6.78 2.33 -7.75
N ASP A 12 -8.10 2.15 -7.67
CA ASP A 12 -8.75 1.21 -6.73
C ASP A 12 -8.26 -0.22 -7.00
N HIS A 13 -8.10 -0.61 -8.27
CA HIS A 13 -7.54 -1.90 -8.67
C HIS A 13 -6.08 -2.09 -8.21
N VAL A 14 -5.23 -1.09 -8.40
CA VAL A 14 -3.83 -1.13 -7.97
C VAL A 14 -3.74 -1.26 -6.44
N VAL A 15 -4.58 -0.53 -5.71
CA VAL A 15 -4.61 -0.57 -4.25
C VAL A 15 -5.07 -1.93 -3.74
N SER A 16 -6.14 -2.49 -4.30
CA SER A 16 -6.59 -3.85 -3.98
C SER A 16 -5.52 -4.90 -4.27
N SER A 17 -4.77 -4.74 -5.37
CA SER A 17 -3.66 -5.63 -5.73
C SER A 17 -2.51 -5.53 -4.72
N LEU A 18 -2.17 -4.33 -4.28
CA LEU A 18 -1.12 -4.08 -3.30
C LEU A 18 -1.51 -4.54 -1.89
N GLU A 19 -2.77 -4.36 -1.48
CA GLU A 19 -3.31 -4.95 -0.26
C GLU A 19 -3.14 -6.47 -0.30
N THR A 20 -3.63 -7.11 -1.37
CA THR A 20 -3.52 -8.57 -1.58
C THR A 20 -2.06 -9.03 -1.51
N PHE A 21 -1.16 -8.34 -2.21
CA PHE A 21 0.27 -8.63 -2.20
C PHE A 21 0.87 -8.51 -0.80
N SER A 22 0.58 -7.43 -0.08
CA SER A 22 1.12 -7.18 1.26
C SER A 22 0.63 -8.19 2.29
N THR A 23 -0.64 -8.59 2.23
CA THR A 23 -1.20 -9.66 3.07
C THR A 23 -0.54 -11.00 2.75
N ALA A 24 -0.37 -11.33 1.46
CA ALA A 24 0.31 -12.56 1.05
C ALA A 24 1.77 -12.58 1.50
N LEU A 25 2.49 -11.46 1.37
CA LEU A 25 3.86 -11.31 1.83
C LEU A 25 3.95 -11.48 3.35
N ALA A 26 3.06 -10.85 4.11
CA ALA A 26 3.01 -11.00 5.57
C ALA A 26 2.78 -12.46 5.99
N ALA A 27 1.82 -13.15 5.37
CA ALA A 27 1.56 -14.56 5.62
C ALA A 27 2.79 -15.43 5.33
N ARG A 28 3.46 -15.21 4.20
CA ARG A 28 4.70 -15.94 3.84
C ARG A 28 5.84 -15.69 4.82
N LEU A 29 5.99 -14.46 5.31
CA LEU A 29 6.97 -14.14 6.34
C LEU A 29 6.64 -14.81 7.69
N THR A 30 5.36 -14.93 8.03
CA THR A 30 4.92 -15.68 9.22
C THR A 30 5.17 -17.19 9.09
N ASP A 31 4.89 -17.77 7.93
CA ASP A 31 5.19 -19.19 7.65
C ASP A 31 6.69 -19.46 7.74
N LEU A 32 7.50 -18.58 7.12
CA LEU A 32 8.96 -18.66 7.20
C LEU A 32 9.45 -18.54 8.64
N GLN A 33 8.88 -17.63 9.43
CA GLN A 33 9.24 -17.47 10.84
C GLN A 33 8.95 -18.74 11.62
N SER A 34 7.77 -19.33 11.45
CA SER A 34 7.38 -20.56 12.15
C SER A 34 8.33 -21.72 11.79
N THR A 35 8.79 -21.76 10.54
CA THR A 35 9.78 -22.76 10.09
C THR A 35 11.16 -22.53 10.72
N VAL A 36 11.59 -21.27 10.79
CA VAL A 36 12.86 -20.89 11.43
C VAL A 36 12.82 -21.16 12.93
N ASP A 37 11.73 -20.83 13.63
CA ASP A 37 11.54 -21.09 15.06
C ASP A 37 11.63 -22.59 15.38
N ALA A 38 11.08 -23.45 14.51
CA ALA A 38 11.18 -24.89 14.64
C ALA A 38 12.63 -25.39 14.47
N LEU A 39 13.41 -24.79 13.56
CA LEU A 39 14.83 -25.08 13.34
C LEU A 39 15.73 -24.52 14.47
N GLN A 40 15.31 -23.44 15.11
CA GLN A 40 16.07 -22.75 16.17
C GLN A 40 16.16 -23.54 17.48
N GLN A 41 15.41 -24.63 17.63
CA GLN A 41 15.54 -25.57 18.76
C GLN A 41 16.98 -26.13 18.86
N ASP A 42 17.65 -26.31 17.73
CA ASP A 42 19.03 -26.83 17.65
C ASP A 42 20.01 -25.82 17.00
N TRP A 43 19.52 -24.74 16.40
CA TRP A 43 20.32 -23.72 15.71
C TRP A 43 20.57 -22.49 16.60
N LEU A 44 21.70 -22.50 17.30
CA LEU A 44 22.17 -21.44 18.19
C LEU A 44 23.37 -20.67 17.61
N GLY A 45 23.62 -19.45 18.11
CA GLY A 45 24.79 -18.63 17.77
C GLY A 45 24.49 -17.45 16.85
N GLU A 46 25.54 -16.71 16.45
CA GLU A 46 25.43 -15.44 15.71
C GLU A 46 24.59 -15.52 14.42
N ALA A 47 24.63 -16.65 13.72
CA ALA A 47 23.85 -16.84 12.50
C ALA A 47 22.32 -16.87 12.77
N ALA A 48 21.90 -17.44 13.89
CA ALA A 48 20.50 -17.49 14.29
C ALA A 48 19.99 -16.09 14.70
N GLU A 49 20.82 -15.32 15.41
CA GLU A 49 20.51 -13.92 15.77
C GLU A 49 20.43 -13.02 14.53
N ALA A 50 21.37 -13.16 13.59
CA ALA A 50 21.37 -12.41 12.34
C ALA A 50 20.11 -12.69 11.52
N GLN A 51 19.65 -13.94 11.48
CA GLN A 51 18.43 -14.31 10.78
C GLN A 51 17.18 -13.73 11.46
N ALA A 52 17.09 -13.79 12.80
CA ALA A 52 15.99 -13.17 13.54
C ALA A 52 15.91 -11.66 13.28
N LEU A 53 17.04 -10.97 13.24
CA LEU A 53 17.13 -9.54 12.90
C LEU A 53 16.70 -9.26 11.45
N ALA A 54 17.16 -10.07 10.49
CA ALA A 54 16.77 -9.94 9.09
C ALA A 54 15.26 -10.12 8.92
N GLN A 55 14.67 -11.10 9.62
CA GLN A 55 13.23 -11.33 9.59
C GLN A 55 12.45 -10.16 10.19
N ALA A 56 12.87 -9.67 11.36
CA ALA A 56 12.21 -8.54 12.02
C ALA A 56 12.21 -7.30 11.10
N ARG A 57 13.32 -7.08 10.37
CA ARG A 57 13.44 -6.01 9.38
C ARG A 57 12.52 -6.20 8.18
N LEU A 58 12.41 -7.41 7.64
CA LEU A 58 11.50 -7.73 6.54
C LEU A 58 10.03 -7.54 6.95
N ALA A 59 9.65 -8.03 8.12
CA ALA A 59 8.30 -7.86 8.65
C ALA A 59 7.95 -6.38 8.87
N LYS A 60 8.90 -5.58 9.37
CA LYS A 60 8.75 -4.13 9.49
C LYS A 60 8.57 -3.46 8.13
N GLY A 61 9.44 -3.77 7.16
CA GLY A 61 9.37 -3.22 5.82
C GLY A 61 8.07 -3.57 5.09
N GLY A 62 7.57 -4.80 5.23
CA GLY A 62 6.28 -5.21 4.67
C GLY A 62 5.11 -4.38 5.20
N ARG A 63 5.09 -4.08 6.51
CA ARG A 63 4.07 -3.20 7.12
C ARG A 63 4.19 -1.76 6.64
N GLU A 64 5.41 -1.24 6.50
CA GLU A 64 5.66 0.12 6.02
C GLU A 64 5.19 0.30 4.57
N ILE A 65 5.46 -0.67 3.69
CA ILE A 65 4.99 -0.66 2.30
C ILE A 65 3.46 -0.65 2.25
N HIS A 66 2.81 -1.51 3.03
CA HIS A 66 1.34 -1.57 3.08
C HIS A 66 0.73 -0.22 3.51
N ALA A 67 1.25 0.38 4.59
CA ALA A 67 0.79 1.67 5.08
C ALA A 67 0.95 2.78 4.03
N ALA A 68 2.11 2.86 3.38
CA ALA A 68 2.38 3.88 2.35
C ALA A 68 1.43 3.78 1.15
N VAL A 69 1.02 2.57 0.76
CA VAL A 69 0.04 2.36 -0.32
C VAL A 69 -1.33 2.90 0.06
N LEU A 70 -1.79 2.63 1.28
CA LEU A 70 -3.07 3.14 1.76
C LEU A 70 -3.08 4.68 1.86
N GLU A 71 -1.98 5.28 2.29
CA GLU A 71 -1.82 6.74 2.31
C GLU A 71 -1.88 7.34 0.90
N LEU A 72 -1.15 6.75 -0.06
CA LEU A 72 -1.17 7.20 -1.46
C LEU A 72 -2.58 7.11 -2.06
N HIS A 73 -3.30 6.04 -1.76
CA HIS A 73 -4.68 5.85 -2.19
C HIS A 73 -5.61 6.97 -1.66
N GLN A 74 -5.55 7.25 -0.36
CA GLN A 74 -6.35 8.31 0.26
C GLN A 74 -6.05 9.68 -0.36
N ALA A 75 -4.77 10.00 -0.54
CA ALA A 75 -4.34 11.26 -1.15
C ALA A 75 -4.89 11.41 -2.57
N ALA A 76 -4.84 10.34 -3.38
CA ALA A 76 -5.33 10.36 -4.75
C ALA A 76 -6.87 10.50 -4.83
N ARG A 77 -7.63 9.82 -3.95
CA ARG A 77 -9.09 10.03 -3.84
C ARG A 77 -9.44 11.48 -3.48
N GLN A 78 -8.70 12.07 -2.55
CA GLN A 78 -8.93 13.44 -2.10
C GLN A 78 -8.60 14.47 -3.19
N ALA A 79 -7.51 14.26 -3.92
CA ALA A 79 -7.17 15.07 -5.09
C ALA A 79 -8.28 14.99 -6.16
N HIS A 80 -8.74 13.79 -6.51
CA HIS A 80 -9.80 13.62 -7.49
C HIS A 80 -11.12 14.28 -7.07
N ALA A 81 -11.53 14.13 -5.81
CA ALA A 81 -12.74 14.78 -5.29
C ALA A 81 -12.65 16.32 -5.40
N SER A 82 -11.49 16.87 -5.07
CA SER A 82 -11.22 18.32 -5.16
C SER A 82 -11.28 18.82 -6.60
N TYR A 83 -10.62 18.13 -7.54
CA TYR A 83 -10.66 18.49 -8.96
C TYR A 83 -12.08 18.38 -9.54
N SER A 84 -12.78 17.29 -9.24
CA SER A 84 -14.16 17.09 -9.70
C SER A 84 -15.12 18.15 -9.16
N ALA A 85 -14.96 18.56 -7.90
CA ALA A 85 -15.73 19.66 -7.32
C ALA A 85 -15.45 20.99 -8.01
N ALA A 86 -14.18 21.31 -8.28
CA ALA A 86 -13.79 22.51 -9.00
C ALA A 86 -14.37 22.56 -10.42
N VAL A 87 -14.34 21.44 -11.16
CA VAL A 87 -14.94 21.33 -12.49
C VAL A 87 -16.45 21.57 -12.43
N ARG A 88 -17.16 20.94 -11.48
CA ARG A 88 -18.61 21.15 -11.31
C ARG A 88 -18.94 22.60 -11.01
N ALA A 89 -18.25 23.20 -10.03
CA ALA A 89 -18.46 24.59 -9.63
C ALA A 89 -18.22 25.57 -10.78
N ASN A 90 -17.14 25.38 -11.55
CA ASN A 90 -16.91 26.19 -12.75
C ASN A 90 -18.06 26.00 -13.74
N SER A 91 -18.40 24.76 -14.11
CA SER A 91 -19.44 24.49 -15.10
C SER A 91 -20.83 25.03 -14.73
N SER A 92 -21.19 25.04 -13.43
CA SER A 92 -22.46 25.63 -12.98
C SER A 92 -22.44 27.15 -13.10
N THR A 93 -21.32 27.78 -12.75
CA THR A 93 -21.14 29.24 -12.83
C THR A 93 -21.26 29.71 -14.29
N TRP A 94 -20.61 29.02 -15.22
CA TRP A 94 -20.70 29.33 -16.65
C TRP A 94 -22.09 29.09 -17.24
N LYS A 95 -22.87 28.12 -16.71
CA LYS A 95 -24.27 27.92 -17.11
C LYS A 95 -25.22 29.01 -16.61
N GLN A 96 -24.91 29.66 -15.49
CA GLN A 96 -25.73 30.74 -14.93
C GLN A 96 -25.44 32.10 -15.59
N LEU A 97 -24.28 32.23 -16.22
CA LEU A 97 -23.84 33.45 -16.93
C LEU A 97 -24.26 33.50 -18.41
N ARG A 98 -24.95 32.48 -18.92
CA ARG A 98 -25.44 32.39 -20.31
C ARG A 98 -26.96 32.26 -20.32
#